data_AF-A0A0L0KN07-F1
#
_entry.id   AF-A0A0L0KN07-F1
#
_cell.length_a   1.000
_cell.length_b   1.000
_cell.length_c   1.000
_cell.angle_alpha   90.00
_cell.angle_beta   90.00
_cell.angle_gamma   90.00
#
_symmetry.space_group_name_H-M   'P 1'
#
loop_
_entity.id
_entity.type
_entity.pdbx_description
1 polymer ?
#
loop_
_entity_poly.entity_id
_entity_poly.type
_entity_poly.pdbx_seq_one_letter_code
_entity_poly.pdbx_strand_id
1 'polypeptide(L)'
;MRRLLPQALVVAFLAGGTSAFVAQDKAVELTVDGAPRTLHTFADDVTELLAEEGVHLGEHDLVVPAPGEELTSGDEVTVHYGRPVRLTLDGTRREVWTTARTVAGALRQLGVRAEGAYVSTSRSQRIGRAGLVLDVRTERSVTVMADGRARTIRTNAGTVREAVEAAGITLSGQDTTSVPPGSFPRDGQTITVLRITGTREVREEPVDFEVRHTEDPSLFKGTEVVEQAGVPGLRRVTYTLRTVNGVRQKPKRLRVEVVREPRDQLVRVGTKPLPTSVAGADGLNWGGLAACESGGRPNAVDPSGTYGGLYQFDTHTWQSLGGSGRPQDASASEQTYRAKKLYVRRGASPWPHCGARLHG
;
A
#
# COMPACT_ATOMS: atom_id res chain seq x y z
N MET A 1 -77.99 -84.70 -30.38
CA MET A 1 -77.38 -83.54 -29.69
C MET A 1 -75.93 -83.81 -29.28
N ARG A 2 -74.98 -83.96 -30.22
CA ARG A 2 -73.57 -84.30 -29.86
C ARG A 2 -72.48 -83.72 -30.79
N ARG A 3 -72.81 -82.74 -31.66
CA ARG A 3 -71.82 -82.11 -32.57
C ARG A 3 -71.72 -80.57 -32.47
N LEU A 4 -72.58 -79.90 -31.71
CA LEU A 4 -72.61 -78.42 -31.61
C LEU A 4 -71.84 -77.85 -30.40
N LEU A 5 -71.52 -78.67 -29.40
CA LEU A 5 -70.75 -78.27 -28.22
C LEU A 5 -69.32 -77.77 -28.52
N PRO A 6 -68.50 -78.42 -29.37
CA PRO A 6 -67.15 -77.92 -29.64
C PRO A 6 -67.14 -76.65 -30.52
N GLN A 7 -68.12 -76.47 -31.40
CA GLN A 7 -68.23 -75.26 -32.24
C GLN A 7 -68.70 -74.04 -31.46
N ALA A 8 -69.66 -74.20 -30.54
CA ALA A 8 -70.09 -73.12 -29.65
C ALA A 8 -68.96 -72.67 -28.70
N LEU A 9 -68.10 -73.59 -28.28
CA LEU A 9 -66.97 -73.30 -27.41
C LEU A 9 -65.84 -72.55 -28.16
N VAL A 10 -65.57 -72.91 -29.42
CA VAL A 10 -64.62 -72.19 -30.30
C VAL A 10 -65.13 -70.80 -30.66
N VAL A 11 -66.43 -70.63 -30.93
CA VAL A 11 -67.03 -69.31 -31.21
C VAL A 11 -67.08 -68.45 -29.95
N ALA A 12 -67.34 -69.00 -28.77
CA ALA A 12 -67.24 -68.28 -27.50
C ALA A 12 -65.78 -67.90 -27.15
N PHE A 13 -64.80 -68.73 -27.50
CA PHE A 13 -63.37 -68.41 -27.35
C PHE A 13 -62.89 -67.35 -28.35
N LEU A 14 -63.38 -67.40 -29.60
CA LEU A 14 -63.09 -66.39 -30.62
C LEU A 14 -63.77 -65.05 -30.29
N ALA A 15 -65.04 -65.05 -29.90
CA ALA A 15 -65.78 -63.85 -29.51
C ALA A 15 -65.28 -63.27 -28.17
N GLY A 16 -64.96 -64.13 -27.19
CA GLY A 16 -64.36 -63.76 -25.90
C GLY A 16 -62.93 -63.26 -26.03
N GLY A 17 -62.14 -63.87 -26.93
CA GLY A 17 -60.81 -63.39 -27.30
C GLY A 17 -60.87 -62.00 -27.91
N THR A 18 -61.72 -61.76 -28.92
CA THR A 18 -61.84 -60.44 -29.56
C THR A 18 -62.38 -59.34 -28.64
N SER A 19 -63.20 -59.68 -27.64
CA SER A 19 -63.72 -58.69 -26.68
C SER A 19 -62.74 -58.39 -25.54
N ALA A 20 -61.91 -59.35 -25.12
CA ALA A 20 -60.79 -59.10 -24.21
C ALA A 20 -59.71 -58.19 -24.83
N PHE A 21 -59.47 -58.31 -26.15
CA PHE A 21 -58.55 -57.42 -26.88
C PHE A 21 -58.99 -55.95 -26.86
N VAL A 22 -60.29 -55.66 -26.89
CA VAL A 22 -60.80 -54.27 -26.83
C VAL A 22 -60.76 -53.72 -25.40
N ALA A 23 -60.84 -54.57 -24.38
CA ALA A 23 -60.82 -54.15 -22.98
C ALA A 23 -59.44 -53.73 -22.45
N GLN A 24 -58.36 -54.07 -23.17
CA GLN A 24 -56.99 -53.71 -22.79
C GLN A 24 -56.40 -52.55 -23.62
N ASP A 25 -57.13 -52.08 -24.64
CA ASP A 25 -56.73 -50.91 -25.43
C ASP A 25 -56.91 -49.63 -24.59
N LYS A 26 -55.82 -48.89 -24.38
CA LYS A 26 -55.80 -47.65 -23.59
C LYS A 26 -55.58 -46.48 -24.53
N ALA A 27 -56.45 -45.47 -24.44
CA ALA A 27 -56.25 -44.20 -25.12
C ALA A 27 -55.47 -43.26 -24.18
N VAL A 28 -54.24 -42.91 -24.54
CA VAL A 28 -53.33 -42.12 -23.69
C VAL A 28 -52.89 -40.87 -24.44
N GLU A 29 -52.77 -39.74 -23.75
CA GLU A 29 -52.15 -38.54 -24.31
C GLU A 29 -50.67 -38.47 -23.94
N LEU A 30 -49.79 -38.66 -24.91
CA LEU A 30 -48.35 -38.50 -24.73
C LEU A 30 -47.88 -37.12 -25.19
N THR A 31 -47.45 -36.29 -24.25
CA THR A 31 -46.84 -34.98 -24.52
C THR A 31 -45.32 -35.06 -24.39
N VAL A 32 -44.62 -35.15 -25.51
CA VAL A 32 -43.15 -35.10 -25.53
C VAL A 32 -42.71 -33.66 -25.80
N ASP A 33 -42.03 -33.05 -24.84
CA ASP A 33 -41.45 -31.72 -24.98
C ASP A 33 -42.49 -30.64 -25.37
N GLY A 34 -43.73 -30.81 -24.90
CA GLY A 34 -44.87 -29.93 -25.15
C GLY A 34 -45.48 -30.05 -26.55
N ALA A 35 -45.29 -31.18 -27.23
CA ALA A 35 -46.05 -31.59 -28.41
C ALA A 35 -46.98 -32.76 -28.03
N PRO A 36 -48.28 -32.50 -27.81
CA PRO A 36 -49.25 -33.54 -27.43
C PRO A 36 -49.59 -34.44 -28.61
N ARG A 37 -49.76 -35.73 -28.34
CA ARG A 37 -50.25 -36.73 -29.29
C ARG A 37 -51.12 -37.74 -28.55
N THR A 38 -52.33 -37.96 -29.03
CA THR A 38 -53.19 -39.05 -28.53
C THR A 38 -52.85 -40.33 -29.28
N LEU A 39 -52.63 -41.41 -28.54
CA LEU A 39 -52.28 -42.72 -29.07
C LEU A 39 -53.07 -43.82 -28.37
N HIS A 40 -53.17 -44.96 -29.03
CA HIS A 40 -53.72 -46.19 -28.48
C HIS A 40 -52.57 -47.14 -28.19
N THR A 41 -52.50 -47.67 -26.97
CA THR A 41 -51.43 -48.56 -26.50
C THR A 41 -52.00 -49.70 -25.66
N PHE A 42 -51.25 -50.80 -25.61
CA PHE A 42 -51.51 -51.92 -24.70
C PHE A 42 -50.57 -51.91 -23.50
N ALA A 43 -49.60 -50.98 -23.44
CA ALA A 43 -48.60 -50.90 -22.39
C ALA A 43 -49.23 -50.92 -20.99
N ASP A 44 -48.65 -51.73 -20.10
CA ASP A 44 -49.12 -51.86 -18.72
C ASP A 44 -48.69 -50.68 -17.85
N ASP A 45 -47.53 -50.10 -18.14
CA ASP A 45 -46.95 -49.00 -17.39
C ASP A 45 -46.25 -47.94 -18.27
N VAL A 46 -45.94 -46.79 -17.67
CA VAL A 46 -45.30 -45.65 -18.34
C VAL A 46 -43.98 -46.02 -19.02
N THR A 47 -43.19 -46.95 -18.46
CA THR A 47 -41.90 -47.35 -19.04
C THR A 47 -42.10 -48.08 -20.36
N GLU A 48 -43.06 -49.00 -20.41
CA GLU A 48 -43.39 -49.76 -21.62
C GLU A 48 -43.93 -48.84 -22.71
N LEU A 49 -44.86 -47.92 -22.38
CA LEU A 49 -45.37 -46.93 -23.33
C LEU A 49 -44.24 -46.11 -23.98
N LEU A 50 -43.30 -45.62 -23.16
CA LEU A 50 -42.20 -44.81 -23.68
C LEU A 50 -41.24 -45.62 -24.56
N ALA A 51 -41.05 -46.90 -24.27
CA ALA A 51 -40.24 -47.79 -25.09
C ALA A 51 -40.91 -48.09 -26.45
N GLU A 52 -42.23 -48.33 -26.46
CA GLU A 52 -43.02 -48.51 -27.70
C GLU A 52 -42.92 -47.29 -28.62
N GLU A 53 -43.02 -46.08 -28.05
CA GLU A 53 -42.94 -44.82 -28.77
C GLU A 53 -41.51 -44.37 -29.12
N GLY A 54 -40.50 -45.18 -28.78
CA GLY A 54 -39.09 -44.86 -29.04
C GLY A 54 -38.56 -43.65 -28.27
N VAL A 55 -39.18 -43.34 -27.13
CA VAL A 55 -38.81 -42.21 -26.26
C VAL A 55 -37.71 -42.66 -25.30
N HIS A 56 -36.46 -42.37 -25.66
CA HIS A 56 -35.31 -42.64 -24.79
C HIS A 56 -35.13 -41.55 -23.74
N LEU A 57 -35.04 -41.95 -22.47
CA LEU A 57 -34.83 -41.06 -21.33
C LEU A 57 -33.36 -41.00 -20.92
N GLY A 58 -32.90 -39.81 -20.56
CA GLY A 58 -31.65 -39.54 -19.87
C GLY A 58 -31.83 -39.27 -18.39
N GLU A 59 -30.71 -39.18 -17.65
CA GLU A 59 -30.68 -38.98 -16.19
C GLU A 59 -31.40 -37.71 -15.72
N HIS A 60 -31.47 -36.68 -16.56
CA HIS A 60 -32.01 -35.36 -16.21
C HIS A 60 -33.37 -35.06 -16.84
N ASP A 61 -34.01 -36.07 -17.44
CA ASP A 61 -35.34 -35.96 -17.98
C ASP A 61 -36.38 -36.10 -16.87
N LEU A 62 -37.55 -35.47 -17.06
CA LEU A 62 -38.69 -35.59 -16.16
C LEU A 62 -39.84 -36.26 -16.90
N VAL A 63 -40.37 -37.32 -16.32
CA VAL A 63 -41.57 -38.01 -16.79
C VAL A 63 -42.63 -37.95 -15.69
N VAL A 64 -43.85 -37.59 -16.08
CA VAL A 64 -45.03 -37.59 -15.20
C VAL A 64 -46.17 -38.26 -15.98
N PRO A 65 -46.81 -39.33 -15.47
CA PRO A 65 -46.52 -40.04 -14.22
C PRO A 65 -45.15 -40.73 -14.21
N ALA A 66 -44.71 -41.26 -13.08
CA ALA A 66 -43.33 -41.77 -12.95
C ALA A 66 -43.10 -43.05 -13.78
N PRO A 67 -41.86 -43.33 -14.25
CA PRO A 67 -41.57 -44.60 -14.92
C PRO A 67 -41.96 -45.80 -14.04
N GLY A 68 -42.71 -46.75 -14.62
CA GLY A 68 -43.22 -47.96 -13.94
C GLY A 68 -44.56 -47.77 -13.23
N GLU A 69 -45.15 -46.57 -13.28
CA GLU A 69 -46.51 -46.34 -12.82
C GLU A 69 -47.52 -46.94 -13.81
N GLU A 70 -48.54 -47.62 -13.27
CA GLU A 70 -49.57 -48.29 -14.07
C GLU A 70 -50.31 -47.28 -14.95
N LEU A 71 -50.55 -47.67 -16.21
CA LEU A 71 -51.27 -46.86 -17.19
C LEU A 71 -52.73 -47.27 -17.28
N THR A 72 -53.61 -46.28 -17.32
CA THR A 72 -55.05 -46.43 -17.55
C THR A 72 -55.51 -45.60 -18.76
N SER A 73 -56.66 -45.97 -19.32
CA SER A 73 -57.23 -45.23 -20.46
C SER A 73 -57.70 -43.85 -20.01
N GLY A 74 -57.26 -42.81 -20.71
CA GLY A 74 -57.48 -41.41 -20.39
C GLY A 74 -56.29 -40.72 -19.71
N ASP A 75 -55.22 -41.44 -19.40
CA ASP A 75 -54.04 -40.87 -18.75
C ASP A 75 -53.27 -39.90 -19.65
N GLU A 76 -52.65 -38.90 -19.02
CA GLU A 76 -51.77 -37.94 -19.66
C GLU A 76 -50.33 -38.21 -19.22
N VAL A 77 -49.49 -38.64 -20.16
CA VAL A 77 -48.06 -38.87 -19.93
C VAL A 77 -47.26 -37.71 -20.53
N THR A 78 -46.54 -36.98 -19.70
CA THR A 78 -45.71 -35.85 -20.10
C THR A 78 -44.23 -36.18 -19.91
N VAL A 79 -43.45 -35.94 -20.97
CA VAL A 79 -42.00 -36.07 -20.99
C VAL A 79 -41.37 -34.70 -21.22
N HIS A 80 -40.49 -34.28 -20.31
CA HIS A 80 -39.67 -33.10 -20.47
C HIS A 80 -38.20 -33.48 -20.50
N TYR A 81 -37.54 -33.25 -21.64
CA TYR A 81 -36.12 -33.53 -21.76
C TYR A 81 -35.28 -32.53 -20.96
N GLY A 82 -34.28 -33.04 -20.25
CA GLY A 82 -33.23 -32.30 -19.59
C GLY A 82 -32.33 -31.61 -20.62
N ARG A 83 -32.01 -30.34 -20.34
CA ARG A 83 -31.19 -29.50 -21.21
C ARG A 83 -30.03 -28.91 -20.39
N PRO A 84 -28.77 -29.12 -20.81
CA PRO A 84 -27.63 -28.58 -20.08
C PRO A 84 -27.51 -27.07 -20.34
N VAL A 85 -27.31 -26.29 -19.29
CA VAL A 85 -27.08 -24.85 -19.36
C VAL A 85 -25.75 -24.55 -18.69
N ARG A 86 -24.80 -24.05 -19.48
CA ARG A 86 -23.53 -23.51 -18.97
C ARG A 86 -23.76 -22.06 -18.55
N LEU A 87 -24.16 -21.88 -17.30
CA LEU A 87 -24.55 -20.60 -16.72
C LEU A 87 -23.36 -19.89 -16.08
N THR A 88 -23.08 -18.67 -16.53
CA THR A 88 -22.27 -17.69 -15.80
C THR A 88 -23.23 -16.73 -15.11
N LEU A 89 -23.38 -16.85 -13.78
CA LEU A 89 -24.20 -15.93 -12.99
C LEU A 89 -23.28 -15.05 -12.18
N ASP A 90 -23.31 -13.75 -12.42
CA ASP A 90 -22.57 -12.76 -11.62
C ASP A 90 -21.06 -13.10 -11.54
N GLY A 91 -20.50 -13.55 -12.67
CA GLY A 91 -19.10 -13.97 -12.81
C GLY A 91 -18.80 -15.42 -12.37
N THR A 92 -19.73 -16.10 -11.71
CA THR A 92 -19.56 -17.49 -11.26
C THR A 92 -20.09 -18.47 -12.31
N ARG A 93 -19.23 -19.38 -12.79
CA ARG A 93 -19.58 -20.38 -13.80
C ARG A 93 -20.05 -21.68 -13.15
N ARG A 94 -21.13 -22.25 -13.68
CA ARG A 94 -21.66 -23.57 -13.31
C ARG A 94 -22.39 -24.22 -14.49
N GLU A 95 -22.39 -25.54 -14.51
CA GLU A 95 -23.24 -26.32 -15.40
C GLU A 95 -24.46 -26.81 -14.62
N VAL A 96 -25.65 -26.56 -15.16
CA VAL A 96 -26.92 -26.89 -14.53
C VAL A 96 -27.86 -27.49 -15.56
N TRP A 97 -28.81 -28.30 -15.11
CA TRP A 97 -29.83 -28.90 -15.97
C TRP A 97 -31.18 -28.26 -15.74
N THR A 98 -31.96 -28.12 -16.82
CA THR A 98 -33.32 -27.60 -16.79
C THR A 98 -34.19 -28.38 -17.77
N THR A 99 -35.45 -28.57 -17.41
CA THR A 99 -36.47 -29.14 -18.30
C THR A 99 -37.20 -28.05 -19.09
N ALA A 100 -36.93 -26.77 -18.78
CA ALA A 100 -37.54 -25.65 -19.46
C ALA A 100 -37.03 -25.49 -20.90
N ARG A 101 -37.97 -25.23 -21.81
CA ARG A 101 -37.69 -25.08 -23.25
C ARG A 101 -37.15 -23.70 -23.64
N THR A 102 -37.21 -22.71 -22.75
CA THR A 102 -36.79 -21.32 -23.03
C THR A 102 -35.89 -20.78 -21.93
N VAL A 103 -35.07 -19.77 -22.27
CA VAL A 103 -34.22 -19.07 -21.30
C VAL A 103 -35.02 -18.51 -20.13
N ALA A 104 -36.18 -17.89 -20.38
CA ALA A 104 -37.06 -17.39 -19.33
C ALA A 104 -37.53 -18.51 -18.39
N GLY A 105 -37.92 -19.66 -18.94
CA GLY A 105 -38.33 -20.82 -18.15
C GLY A 105 -37.18 -21.38 -17.32
N ALA A 106 -35.99 -21.50 -17.92
CA ALA A 106 -34.80 -22.00 -17.25
C ALA A 106 -34.39 -21.11 -16.08
N LEU A 107 -34.35 -19.78 -16.27
CA LEU A 107 -34.02 -18.84 -15.20
C LEU A 107 -35.03 -18.92 -14.04
N ARG A 108 -36.32 -19.10 -14.32
CA ARG A 108 -37.34 -19.33 -13.26
C ARG A 108 -37.09 -20.62 -12.50
N GLN A 109 -36.87 -21.74 -13.21
CA GLN A 109 -36.59 -23.04 -12.58
C GLN A 109 -35.32 -23.02 -11.73
N LEU A 110 -34.31 -22.27 -12.17
CA LEU A 110 -33.03 -22.10 -11.46
C LEU A 110 -33.07 -21.05 -10.34
N GLY A 111 -34.22 -20.40 -10.10
CA GLY A 111 -34.38 -19.35 -9.09
C GLY A 111 -33.58 -18.08 -9.37
N VAL A 112 -33.18 -17.84 -10.62
CA VAL A 112 -32.42 -16.65 -11.01
C VAL A 112 -33.37 -15.48 -11.25
N ARG A 113 -33.25 -14.43 -10.43
CA ARG A 113 -34.01 -13.19 -10.63
C ARG A 113 -33.56 -12.51 -11.92
N ALA A 114 -34.40 -12.61 -12.96
CA ALA A 114 -34.11 -12.06 -14.28
C ALA A 114 -34.61 -10.61 -14.45
N GLU A 115 -35.49 -10.11 -13.60
CA GLU A 115 -35.98 -8.73 -13.71
C GLU A 115 -34.82 -7.72 -13.57
N GLY A 116 -34.73 -6.75 -14.49
CA GLY A 116 -33.60 -5.82 -14.58
C GLY A 116 -32.25 -6.45 -14.97
N ALA A 117 -32.12 -7.78 -14.99
CA ALA A 117 -30.87 -8.47 -15.28
C ALA A 117 -30.48 -8.36 -16.76
N TYR A 118 -29.19 -8.14 -17.01
CA TYR A 118 -28.57 -8.39 -18.29
C TYR A 118 -28.55 -9.90 -18.54
N VAL A 119 -28.97 -10.30 -19.73
CA VAL A 119 -28.97 -11.69 -20.19
C VAL A 119 -28.31 -11.69 -21.56
N SER A 120 -27.32 -12.56 -21.76
CA SER A 120 -26.51 -12.60 -23.00
C SER A 120 -27.27 -13.01 -24.26
N THR A 121 -28.53 -13.43 -24.13
CA THR A 121 -29.42 -13.80 -25.23
C THR A 121 -30.87 -13.49 -24.89
N SER A 122 -31.77 -13.62 -25.86
CA SER A 122 -33.20 -13.38 -25.66
C SER A 122 -33.79 -14.33 -24.62
N ARG A 123 -34.68 -13.80 -23.76
CA ARG A 123 -35.43 -14.60 -22.79
C ARG A 123 -36.40 -15.59 -23.45
N SER A 124 -36.85 -15.31 -24.67
CA SER A 124 -37.68 -16.22 -25.46
C SER A 124 -36.87 -17.24 -26.26
N GLN A 125 -35.53 -17.15 -26.26
CA GLN A 125 -34.67 -18.09 -26.95
C GLN A 125 -34.96 -19.51 -26.48
N ARG A 126 -35.19 -20.41 -27.45
CA ARG A 126 -35.36 -21.83 -27.16
C ARG A 126 -34.02 -22.46 -26.79
N ILE A 127 -34.04 -23.33 -25.79
CA ILE A 127 -32.91 -24.14 -25.36
C ILE A 127 -33.05 -25.50 -26.05
N GLY A 128 -32.08 -25.89 -26.87
CA GLY A 128 -32.08 -27.21 -27.52
C GLY A 128 -31.58 -28.31 -26.57
N ARG A 129 -31.67 -29.58 -27.00
CA ARG A 129 -31.11 -30.72 -26.24
C ARG A 129 -29.58 -30.69 -26.12
N ALA A 130 -28.91 -30.03 -27.07
CA ALA A 130 -27.46 -29.76 -26.99
C ALA A 130 -27.09 -28.71 -25.92
N GLY A 131 -28.08 -28.07 -25.30
CA GLY A 131 -27.89 -27.07 -24.26
C GLY A 131 -27.70 -25.64 -24.75
N LEU A 132 -27.32 -24.76 -23.83
CA LEU A 132 -27.09 -23.33 -24.08
C LEU A 132 -26.01 -22.76 -23.16
N VAL A 133 -25.19 -21.83 -23.67
CA VAL A 133 -24.31 -20.99 -22.84
C VAL A 133 -25.04 -19.69 -22.52
N LEU A 134 -25.06 -19.33 -21.23
CA LEU A 134 -25.84 -18.19 -20.75
C LEU A 134 -25.00 -17.36 -19.77
N ASP A 135 -24.80 -16.07 -20.05
CA ASP A 135 -24.25 -15.09 -19.09
C ASP A 135 -25.40 -14.22 -18.57
N VAL A 136 -25.52 -14.17 -17.24
CA VAL A 136 -26.53 -13.39 -16.53
C VAL A 136 -25.83 -12.52 -15.50
N ARG A 137 -26.12 -11.22 -15.55
CA ARG A 137 -25.69 -10.26 -14.54
C ARG A 137 -26.91 -9.65 -13.89
N THR A 138 -27.14 -10.01 -12.64
CA THR A 138 -28.28 -9.52 -11.87
C THR A 138 -28.24 -7.99 -11.76
N GLU A 139 -29.40 -7.35 -11.72
CA GLU A 139 -29.46 -5.93 -11.38
C GLU A 139 -29.10 -5.77 -9.90
N ARG A 140 -28.31 -4.74 -9.59
CA ARG A 140 -27.96 -4.38 -8.22
C ARG A 140 -27.93 -2.87 -8.04
N SER A 141 -28.22 -2.45 -6.82
CA SER A 141 -28.10 -1.06 -6.40
C SER A 141 -26.72 -0.82 -5.79
N VAL A 142 -26.02 0.20 -6.27
CA VAL A 142 -24.73 0.62 -5.70
C VAL A 142 -24.71 2.12 -5.48
N THR A 143 -24.06 2.55 -4.40
CA THR A 143 -23.89 3.97 -4.08
C THR A 143 -22.44 4.36 -4.36
N VAL A 144 -22.22 5.25 -5.32
CA VAL A 144 -20.91 5.78 -5.64
C VAL A 144 -20.75 7.15 -4.98
N MET A 145 -19.73 7.27 -4.12
CA MET A 145 -19.34 8.50 -3.44
C MET A 145 -18.14 9.10 -4.18
N ALA A 146 -18.31 10.25 -4.81
CA ALA A 146 -17.22 10.93 -5.51
C ALA A 146 -17.36 12.44 -5.34
N ASP A 147 -16.23 13.13 -5.12
CA ASP A 147 -16.17 14.60 -5.11
C ASP A 147 -17.21 15.25 -4.17
N GLY A 148 -17.41 14.62 -2.99
CA GLY A 148 -18.36 15.04 -1.96
C GLY A 148 -19.84 14.73 -2.25
N ARG A 149 -20.16 14.05 -3.36
CA ARG A 149 -21.53 13.72 -3.75
C ARG A 149 -21.77 12.21 -3.76
N ALA A 150 -22.96 11.82 -3.31
CA ALA A 150 -23.46 10.45 -3.40
C ALA A 150 -24.32 10.28 -4.66
N ARG A 151 -24.11 9.20 -5.41
CA ARG A 151 -24.98 8.79 -6.52
C ARG A 151 -25.33 7.32 -6.37
N THR A 152 -26.60 7.03 -6.14
CA THR A 152 -27.10 5.65 -6.13
C THR A 152 -27.62 5.30 -7.52
N ILE A 153 -27.14 4.21 -8.08
CA ILE A 153 -27.55 3.70 -9.39
C ILE A 153 -27.96 2.24 -9.29
N ARG A 154 -28.84 1.82 -10.20
CA ARG A 154 -29.08 0.41 -10.53
C ARG A 154 -28.24 0.04 -11.74
N THR A 155 -27.52 -1.07 -11.68
CA THR A 155 -26.57 -1.48 -12.72
C THR A 155 -26.40 -2.99 -12.78
N ASN A 156 -25.92 -3.48 -13.92
CA ASN A 156 -25.53 -4.87 -14.16
C ASN A 156 -24.00 -5.01 -14.33
N ALA A 157 -23.26 -3.96 -13.99
CA ALA A 157 -21.81 -3.88 -14.11
C ALA A 157 -21.12 -5.11 -13.49
N GLY A 158 -20.20 -5.72 -14.25
CA GLY A 158 -19.42 -6.87 -13.79
C GLY A 158 -18.26 -6.48 -12.88
N THR A 159 -17.88 -5.20 -12.87
CA THR A 159 -16.79 -4.68 -12.05
C THR A 159 -17.16 -3.37 -11.36
N VAL A 160 -16.47 -3.06 -10.26
CA VAL A 160 -16.58 -1.77 -9.58
C VAL A 160 -16.25 -0.61 -10.52
N ARG A 161 -15.27 -0.75 -11.41
CA ARG A 161 -14.92 0.27 -12.40
C ARG A 161 -16.10 0.57 -13.33
N GLU A 162 -16.71 -0.46 -13.92
CA GLU A 162 -17.90 -0.31 -14.77
C GLU A 162 -19.07 0.32 -14.00
N ALA A 163 -19.25 -0.03 -12.72
CA ALA A 163 -20.30 0.55 -11.89
C ALA A 163 -20.07 2.05 -11.62
N VAL A 164 -18.82 2.46 -11.38
CA VAL A 164 -18.43 3.86 -11.20
C VAL A 164 -18.62 4.65 -12.50
N GLU A 165 -18.25 4.06 -13.64
CA GLU A 165 -18.49 4.65 -14.97
C GLU A 165 -19.98 4.80 -15.26
N ALA A 166 -20.80 3.79 -14.95
CA ALA A 166 -22.26 3.85 -15.07
C ALA A 166 -22.90 4.94 -14.17
N ALA A 167 -22.24 5.32 -13.07
CA ALA A 167 -22.65 6.45 -12.23
C ALA A 167 -22.24 7.82 -12.83
N GLY A 168 -21.68 7.83 -14.04
CA GLY A 168 -21.20 9.01 -14.74
C GLY A 168 -19.92 9.58 -14.14
N ILE A 169 -19.06 8.73 -13.57
CA ILE A 169 -17.79 9.11 -12.93
C ILE A 169 -16.66 8.37 -13.62
N THR A 170 -15.75 9.11 -14.26
CA THR A 170 -14.56 8.53 -14.88
C THR A 170 -13.39 8.57 -13.91
N LEU A 171 -12.67 7.45 -13.79
CA LEU A 171 -11.41 7.38 -13.06
C LEU A 171 -10.27 7.80 -14.01
N SER A 172 -9.40 8.72 -13.56
CA SER A 172 -8.31 9.24 -14.37
C SER A 172 -6.96 9.10 -13.67
N GLY A 173 -5.88 8.90 -14.43
CA GLY A 173 -4.52 8.85 -13.90
C GLY A 173 -4.33 7.80 -12.80
N GLN A 174 -4.16 8.25 -11.56
CA GLN A 174 -3.97 7.38 -10.39
C GLN A 174 -5.24 7.17 -9.57
N ASP A 175 -6.39 7.70 -10.01
CA ASP A 175 -7.66 7.54 -9.33
C ASP A 175 -7.99 6.06 -9.12
N THR A 176 -8.57 5.77 -7.97
CA THR A 176 -8.97 4.41 -7.61
C THR A 176 -10.25 4.46 -6.77
N THR A 177 -10.70 3.30 -6.31
CA THR A 177 -11.90 3.15 -5.48
C THR A 177 -11.54 2.57 -4.11
N SER A 178 -12.43 2.73 -3.13
CA SER A 178 -12.27 2.17 -1.77
C SER A 178 -12.18 0.64 -1.75
N VAL A 179 -12.68 0.00 -2.79
CA VAL A 179 -12.55 -1.43 -3.08
C VAL A 179 -11.84 -1.62 -4.42
N PRO A 180 -11.27 -2.80 -4.73
CA PRO A 180 -10.55 -2.99 -5.99
C PRO A 180 -11.44 -2.70 -7.22
N PRO A 181 -11.00 -1.85 -8.17
CA PRO A 181 -11.80 -1.51 -9.35
C PRO A 181 -12.22 -2.72 -10.20
N GLY A 182 -11.44 -3.81 -10.19
CA GLY A 182 -11.74 -5.04 -10.91
C GLY A 182 -12.60 -6.04 -10.13
N SER A 183 -12.94 -5.77 -8.87
CA SER A 183 -13.80 -6.65 -8.08
C SER A 183 -15.27 -6.53 -8.49
N PHE A 184 -16.05 -7.57 -8.22
CA PHE A 184 -17.48 -7.60 -8.47
C PHE A 184 -18.25 -6.73 -7.45
N PRO A 185 -19.10 -5.79 -7.88
CA PRO A 185 -19.88 -4.95 -6.98
C PRO A 185 -21.01 -5.73 -6.31
N ARG A 186 -21.21 -5.53 -4.99
CA ARG A 186 -22.30 -6.16 -4.23
C ARG A 186 -23.53 -5.26 -4.20
N ASP A 187 -24.70 -5.86 -4.03
CA ASP A 187 -25.95 -5.12 -3.84
C ASP A 187 -25.91 -4.30 -2.53
N GLY A 188 -26.38 -3.06 -2.61
CA GLY A 188 -26.30 -2.06 -1.54
C GLY A 188 -24.89 -1.53 -1.23
N GLN A 189 -23.85 -1.92 -1.98
CA GLN A 189 -22.47 -1.54 -1.68
C GLN A 189 -22.22 -0.04 -1.88
N THR A 190 -21.50 0.56 -0.93
CA THR A 190 -20.97 1.92 -1.09
C THR A 190 -19.53 1.88 -1.60
N ILE A 191 -19.27 2.57 -2.71
CA ILE A 191 -17.99 2.64 -3.40
C ILE A 191 -17.53 4.11 -3.35
N THR A 192 -16.41 4.38 -2.67
CA THR A 192 -15.83 5.73 -2.62
C THR A 192 -14.75 5.87 -3.67
N VAL A 193 -14.87 6.86 -4.54
CA VAL A 193 -13.83 7.26 -5.48
C VAL A 193 -12.76 8.07 -4.75
N LEU A 194 -11.51 7.66 -4.94
CA LEU A 194 -10.33 8.30 -4.38
C LEU A 194 -9.63 9.03 -5.53
N ARG A 195 -9.70 10.36 -5.51
CA ARG A 195 -8.98 11.23 -6.46
C ARG A 195 -7.52 11.33 -6.06
N ILE A 196 -6.62 10.83 -6.90
CA ILE A 196 -5.20 10.74 -6.58
C ILE A 196 -4.38 11.54 -7.59
N THR A 197 -3.66 12.54 -7.09
CA THR A 197 -2.64 13.25 -7.86
C THR A 197 -1.27 13.03 -7.25
N GLY A 198 -0.28 12.82 -8.11
CA GLY A 198 1.12 12.65 -7.74
C GLY A 198 1.97 13.74 -8.38
N THR A 199 2.73 14.48 -7.58
CA THR A 199 3.73 15.43 -8.07
C THR A 199 5.11 15.09 -7.50
N ARG A 200 6.16 15.54 -8.20
CA ARG A 200 7.53 15.49 -7.70
C ARG A 200 7.92 16.88 -7.24
N GLU A 201 8.49 16.98 -6.05
CA GLU A 201 9.07 18.20 -5.52
C GLU A 201 10.56 17.97 -5.30
N VAL A 202 11.36 18.92 -5.77
CA VAL A 202 12.80 18.88 -5.63
C VAL A 202 13.18 19.93 -4.60
N ARG A 203 13.87 19.50 -3.54
CA ARG A 203 14.43 20.41 -2.53
C ARG A 203 15.94 20.33 -2.53
N GLU A 204 16.57 21.48 -2.45
CA GLU A 204 18.01 21.57 -2.24
C GLU A 204 18.28 21.76 -0.76
N GLU A 205 19.12 20.89 -0.21
CA GLU A 205 19.49 20.87 1.20
C GLU A 205 21.02 21.00 1.29
N PRO A 206 21.55 21.85 2.19
CA PRO A 206 22.98 21.93 2.41
C PRO A 206 23.51 20.60 2.98
N VAL A 207 24.75 20.27 2.63
CA VAL A 207 25.52 19.20 3.27
C VAL A 207 26.62 19.86 4.07
N ASP A 208 26.59 19.66 5.38
CA ASP A 208 27.61 20.23 6.27
C ASP A 208 29.00 19.68 5.91
N PHE A 209 30.00 20.52 6.10
CA PHE A 209 31.41 20.15 5.92
C PHE A 209 32.02 19.73 7.25
N GLU A 210 33.08 18.92 7.19
CA GLU A 210 33.82 18.55 8.39
C GLU A 210 34.95 19.56 8.68
N VAL A 211 35.34 19.70 9.94
CA VAL A 211 36.51 20.48 10.34
C VAL A 211 37.63 19.52 10.71
N ARG A 212 38.75 19.58 9.97
CA ARG A 212 39.92 18.74 10.20
C ARG A 212 41.06 19.56 10.79
N HIS A 213 41.55 19.12 11.94
CA HIS A 213 42.63 19.77 12.67
C HIS A 213 43.95 19.07 12.34
N THR A 214 44.97 19.83 11.97
CA THR A 214 46.32 19.32 11.72
C THR A 214 47.32 20.07 12.59
N GLU A 215 48.17 19.33 13.30
CA GLU A 215 49.18 19.94 14.17
C GLU A 215 50.29 20.63 13.36
N ASP A 216 50.72 21.81 13.83
CA ASP A 216 51.78 22.60 13.21
C ASP A 216 52.86 23.00 14.24
N PRO A 217 54.07 22.42 14.17
CA PRO A 217 55.17 22.74 15.09
C PRO A 217 55.81 24.11 14.81
N SER A 218 55.43 24.82 13.76
CA SER A 218 55.90 26.19 13.49
C SER A 218 55.05 27.26 14.18
N LEU A 219 53.78 26.96 14.47
CA LEU A 219 52.84 27.85 15.15
C LEU A 219 52.87 27.63 16.66
N PHE A 220 52.78 28.74 17.42
CA PHE A 220 52.75 28.67 18.88
C PHE A 220 51.50 27.98 19.41
N LYS A 221 51.68 27.19 20.48
CA LYS A 221 50.59 26.51 21.17
C LYS A 221 49.45 27.47 21.53
N GLY A 222 48.23 27.08 21.18
CA GLY A 222 47.03 27.91 21.33
C GLY A 222 46.71 28.83 20.14
N THR A 223 47.55 28.82 19.10
CA THR A 223 47.26 29.48 17.82
C THR A 223 46.50 28.51 16.91
N GLU A 224 45.35 28.92 16.41
CA GLU A 224 44.63 28.22 15.33
C GLU A 224 44.62 29.09 14.09
N VAL A 225 44.98 28.50 12.95
CA VAL A 225 44.94 29.17 11.65
C VAL A 225 44.10 28.35 10.70
N VAL A 226 43.07 28.96 10.13
CA VAL A 226 42.29 28.34 9.05
C VAL A 226 43.15 28.36 7.79
N GLU A 227 43.64 27.20 7.38
CA GLU A 227 44.40 27.02 6.14
C GLU A 227 43.45 27.00 4.92
N GLN A 228 42.33 26.30 5.07
CA GLN A 228 41.28 26.24 4.06
C GLN A 228 39.92 26.42 4.72
N ALA A 229 39.13 27.39 4.26
CA ALA A 229 37.76 27.57 4.72
C ALA A 229 36.85 26.44 4.20
N GLY A 230 36.01 25.92 5.08
CA GLY A 230 35.01 24.92 4.71
C GLY A 230 33.91 25.52 3.85
N VAL A 231 33.38 24.74 2.90
CA VAL A 231 32.26 25.15 2.05
C VAL A 231 31.20 24.07 2.10
N PRO A 232 29.94 24.39 2.47
CA PRO A 232 28.88 23.41 2.50
C PRO A 232 28.62 22.85 1.10
N GLY A 233 28.44 21.54 1.05
CA GLY A 233 27.97 20.83 -0.12
C GLY A 233 26.51 21.14 -0.38
N LEU A 234 25.99 20.61 -1.48
CA LEU A 234 24.60 20.73 -1.87
C LEU A 234 24.10 19.37 -2.29
N ARG A 235 23.02 18.90 -1.67
CA ARG A 235 22.30 17.72 -2.13
C ARG A 235 20.90 18.11 -2.58
N ARG A 236 20.45 17.45 -3.63
CA ARG A 236 19.11 17.55 -4.17
C ARG A 236 18.32 16.34 -3.72
N VAL A 237 17.24 16.58 -2.98
CA VAL A 237 16.33 15.55 -2.51
C VAL A 237 15.03 15.65 -3.30
N THR A 238 14.71 14.60 -4.05
CA THR A 238 13.44 14.48 -4.78
C THR A 238 12.43 13.76 -3.91
N TYR A 239 11.30 14.41 -3.66
CA TYR A 239 10.16 13.88 -2.93
C TYR A 239 9.03 13.55 -3.89
N THR A 240 8.29 12.47 -3.62
CA THR A 240 6.97 12.23 -4.21
C THR A 240 5.90 12.71 -3.25
N LEU A 241 5.03 13.60 -3.74
CA LEU A 241 3.88 14.12 -3.01
C LEU A 241 2.64 13.50 -3.62
N ARG A 242 1.88 12.80 -2.78
CA ARG A 242 0.58 12.26 -3.17
C ARG A 242 -0.51 13.05 -2.47
N THR A 243 -1.51 13.46 -3.22
CA THR A 243 -2.73 14.06 -2.68
C THR A 243 -3.87 13.08 -2.91
N VAL A 244 -4.65 12.79 -1.87
CA VAL A 244 -5.82 11.90 -1.94
C VAL A 244 -7.04 12.71 -1.52
N ASN A 245 -8.03 12.87 -2.40
CA ASN A 245 -9.23 13.69 -2.16
C ASN A 245 -8.90 15.12 -1.67
N GLY A 246 -7.89 15.75 -2.27
CA GLY A 246 -7.42 17.09 -1.89
C GLY A 246 -6.51 17.13 -0.65
N VAL A 247 -6.36 16.03 0.10
CA VAL A 247 -5.53 15.97 1.30
C VAL A 247 -4.10 15.51 0.96
N ARG A 248 -3.12 16.39 1.20
CA ARG A 248 -1.70 16.11 1.01
C ARG A 248 -1.24 15.03 1.99
N GLN A 249 -0.67 13.96 1.46
CA GLN A 249 -0.04 12.91 2.25
C GLN A 249 1.39 13.31 2.63
N LYS A 250 1.97 12.61 3.62
CA LYS A 250 3.37 12.82 3.99
C LYS A 250 4.30 12.60 2.78
N PRO A 251 5.17 13.56 2.44
CA PRO A 251 6.11 13.39 1.33
C PRO A 251 6.99 12.16 1.55
N LYS A 252 7.17 11.36 0.50
CA LYS A 252 8.11 10.22 0.54
C LYS A 252 9.35 10.58 -0.26
N ARG A 253 10.52 10.41 0.35
CA ARG A 253 11.81 10.61 -0.32
C ARG A 253 11.99 9.55 -1.41
N LEU A 254 12.21 9.98 -2.64
CA LEU A 254 12.38 9.11 -3.80
C LEU A 254 13.86 8.94 -4.18
N ARG A 255 14.60 10.06 -4.23
CA ARG A 255 16.01 10.08 -4.64
C ARG A 255 16.77 11.16 -3.88
N VAL A 256 18.03 10.88 -3.55
CA VAL A 256 19.00 11.85 -3.05
C VAL A 256 20.17 11.87 -4.03
N GLU A 257 20.63 13.05 -4.40
CA GLU A 257 21.75 13.24 -5.29
C GLU A 257 22.63 14.36 -4.75
N VAL A 258 23.93 14.10 -4.57
CA VAL A 258 24.88 15.15 -4.21
C VAL A 258 25.23 15.92 -5.47
N VAL A 259 24.83 17.19 -5.53
CA VAL A 259 25.09 18.09 -6.66
C VAL A 259 26.46 18.71 -6.53
N ARG A 260 26.89 18.98 -5.29
CA ARG A 260 28.20 19.51 -4.95
C ARG A 260 28.69 18.89 -3.65
N GLU A 261 29.85 18.24 -3.69
CA GLU A 261 30.48 17.72 -2.48
C GLU A 261 30.85 18.87 -1.52
N PRO A 262 30.68 18.68 -0.19
CA PRO A 262 31.22 19.62 0.78
C PRO A 262 32.74 19.67 0.68
N ARG A 263 33.31 20.82 1.02
CA ARG A 263 34.76 20.98 1.19
C ARG A 263 35.05 21.17 2.66
N ASP A 264 35.87 20.29 3.21
CA ASP A 264 36.26 20.35 4.62
C ASP A 264 37.05 21.63 4.94
N GLN A 265 36.83 22.13 6.16
CA GLN A 265 37.65 23.20 6.71
C GLN A 265 38.92 22.59 7.29
N LEU A 266 40.07 23.09 6.86
CA LEU A 266 41.37 22.66 7.38
C LEU A 266 41.89 23.72 8.36
N VAL A 267 42.11 23.31 9.61
CA VAL A 267 42.60 24.17 10.68
C VAL A 267 43.96 23.65 11.14
N ARG A 268 44.99 24.49 11.06
CA ARG A 268 46.31 24.21 11.62
C ARG A 268 46.34 24.67 13.07
N VAL A 269 46.65 23.74 13.97
CA VAL A 269 46.73 23.98 15.41
C VAL A 269 48.19 24.01 15.83
N GLY A 270 48.64 25.13 16.40
CA GLY A 270 50.02 25.28 16.82
C GLY A 270 50.41 24.33 17.95
N THR A 271 51.57 23.68 17.80
CA THR A 271 52.16 22.80 18.83
C THR A 271 53.52 23.30 19.31
N LYS A 272 54.08 24.36 18.71
CA LYS A 272 55.33 24.97 19.15
C LYS A 272 55.20 25.49 20.58
N PRO A 273 56.03 25.04 21.52
CA PRO A 273 56.04 25.60 22.87
C PRO A 273 56.23 27.12 22.83
N LEU A 274 55.52 27.84 23.70
CA LEU A 274 55.83 29.24 23.92
C LEU A 274 57.27 29.34 24.44
N PRO A 275 58.05 30.35 24.00
CA PRO A 275 59.41 30.52 24.49
C PRO A 275 59.38 30.69 26.00
N THR A 276 60.24 29.98 26.72
CA THR A 276 60.35 30.07 28.20
C THR A 276 61.47 30.99 28.65
N SER A 277 62.25 31.50 27.70
CA SER A 277 63.44 32.32 27.91
C SER A 277 63.41 33.58 27.05
N VAL A 278 64.05 34.64 27.53
CA VAL A 278 64.21 35.90 26.81
C VAL A 278 65.67 36.30 26.95
N ALA A 279 66.40 36.29 25.82
CA ALA A 279 67.80 36.69 25.77
C ALA A 279 67.99 38.09 26.36
N GLY A 280 68.99 38.25 27.22
CA GLY A 280 69.27 39.49 27.96
C GLY A 280 68.58 39.62 29.33
N ALA A 281 67.70 38.68 29.68
CA ALA A 281 67.00 38.67 30.97
C ALA A 281 67.16 37.36 31.76
N ASP A 282 67.64 36.27 31.15
CA ASP A 282 67.64 34.94 31.78
C ASP A 282 68.57 34.80 33.01
N GLY A 283 69.65 35.59 33.09
CA GLY A 283 70.61 35.56 34.19
C GLY A 283 70.24 36.40 35.42
N LEU A 284 69.05 37.00 35.44
CA LEU A 284 68.60 37.89 36.53
C LEU A 284 67.87 37.11 37.63
N ASN A 285 67.89 37.64 38.85
CA ASN A 285 67.24 37.07 40.03
C ASN A 285 65.72 37.36 40.02
N TRP A 286 65.01 36.68 39.12
CA TRP A 286 63.55 36.75 38.98
C TRP A 286 62.78 36.25 40.21
N GLY A 287 63.38 35.35 40.99
CA GLY A 287 62.82 34.90 42.27
C GLY A 287 62.85 36.01 43.33
N GLY A 288 63.95 36.75 43.40
CA GLY A 288 64.09 37.92 44.28
C GLY A 288 63.09 39.03 43.94
N LEU A 289 62.89 39.30 42.65
CA LEU A 289 61.87 40.26 42.21
C LEU A 289 60.46 39.79 42.58
N ALA A 290 60.09 38.55 42.25
CA ALA A 290 58.76 38.01 42.55
C ALA A 290 58.46 37.94 44.07
N ALA A 291 59.48 37.63 44.88
CA ALA A 291 59.35 37.64 46.33
C ALA A 291 59.04 39.03 46.89
N CYS A 292 59.63 40.07 46.30
CA CYS A 292 59.37 41.46 46.68
C CYS A 292 58.01 41.95 46.19
N GLU A 293 57.65 41.64 44.94
CA GLU A 293 56.41 42.13 44.31
C GLU A 293 55.14 41.44 44.83
N SER A 294 55.16 40.12 45.08
CA SER A 294 53.94 39.37 45.46
C SER A 294 54.10 38.40 46.62
N GLY A 295 55.30 38.32 47.20
CA GLY A 295 55.68 37.23 48.10
C GLY A 295 55.89 35.90 47.37
N GLY A 296 56.13 35.93 46.05
CA GLY A 296 56.31 34.73 45.23
C GLY A 296 55.01 33.98 44.90
N ARG A 297 53.85 34.63 45.05
CA ARG A 297 52.53 34.03 44.82
C ARG A 297 52.04 34.34 43.39
N PRO A 298 51.83 33.34 42.52
CA PRO A 298 51.39 33.57 41.13
C PRO A 298 49.94 34.02 40.99
N ASN A 299 49.10 33.78 41.98
CA ASN A 299 47.70 34.20 42.00
C ASN A 299 47.47 35.47 42.84
N ALA A 300 48.54 36.18 43.22
CA ALA A 300 48.42 37.41 44.00
C ALA A 300 47.71 38.49 43.19
N VAL A 301 46.85 39.25 43.86
CA VAL A 301 46.16 40.42 43.32
C VAL A 301 46.31 41.53 44.35
N ASP A 302 46.65 42.72 43.90
CA ASP A 302 46.77 43.87 44.78
C ASP A 302 45.38 44.29 45.33
N PRO A 303 45.31 45.05 46.44
CA PRO A 303 44.04 45.45 47.04
C PRO A 303 43.11 46.23 46.10
N SER A 304 43.65 46.92 45.09
CA SER A 304 42.84 47.63 44.09
C SER A 304 42.26 46.71 43.01
N GLY A 305 42.77 45.48 42.88
CA GLY A 305 42.39 44.56 41.81
C GLY A 305 43.00 44.89 40.45
N THR A 306 43.86 45.90 40.37
CA THR A 306 44.43 46.43 39.12
C THR A 306 45.64 45.61 38.67
N TYR A 307 46.47 45.19 39.62
CA TYR A 307 47.73 44.48 39.40
C TYR A 307 47.65 43.05 39.92
N GLY A 308 48.18 42.10 39.15
CA GLY A 308 48.10 40.69 39.46
C GLY A 308 49.32 39.88 39.02
N GLY A 309 49.50 38.73 39.66
CA GLY A 309 50.57 37.78 39.38
C GLY A 309 51.88 38.04 40.15
N LEU A 310 52.88 37.19 39.90
CA LEU A 310 54.22 37.20 40.46
C LEU A 310 54.92 38.56 40.39
N TYR A 311 54.64 39.33 39.33
CA TYR A 311 55.33 40.57 39.01
C TYR A 311 54.39 41.78 39.00
N GLN A 312 53.19 41.63 39.56
CA GLN A 312 52.17 42.69 39.70
C GLN A 312 51.92 43.44 38.37
N PHE A 313 51.56 42.70 37.33
CA PHE A 313 51.20 43.28 36.04
C PHE A 313 49.81 43.90 36.09
N ASP A 314 49.62 45.07 35.49
CA ASP A 314 48.28 45.48 35.07
C ASP A 314 47.86 44.70 33.81
N THR A 315 46.55 44.56 33.61
CA THR A 315 46.00 43.76 32.51
C THR A 315 46.38 44.31 31.13
N HIS A 316 46.48 45.63 30.98
CA HIS A 316 46.83 46.25 29.70
C HIS A 316 48.30 45.96 29.33
N THR A 317 49.23 46.13 30.27
CA THR A 317 50.64 45.78 30.07
C THR A 317 50.82 44.29 29.81
N TRP A 318 50.12 43.42 30.56
CA TRP A 318 50.09 41.97 30.34
C TRP A 318 49.71 41.60 28.90
N GLN A 319 48.62 42.18 28.39
CA GLN A 319 48.14 41.95 27.03
C GLN A 319 49.10 42.52 25.97
N SER A 320 49.69 43.70 26.22
CA SER A 320 50.68 44.32 25.31
C SER A 320 51.96 43.48 25.11
N LEU A 321 52.26 42.57 26.04
CA LEU A 321 53.39 41.64 25.96
C LEU A 321 53.02 40.34 25.22
N GLY A 322 51.75 40.22 24.80
CA GLY A 322 51.11 39.10 24.09
C GLY A 322 50.16 38.26 24.96
N GLY A 323 49.77 38.73 26.15
CA GLY A 323 49.21 37.91 27.22
C GLY A 323 47.71 37.77 27.04
N SER A 324 47.14 36.59 27.22
CA SER A 324 45.69 36.42 27.21
C SER A 324 45.14 36.46 28.63
N GLY A 325 43.92 36.97 28.81
CA GLY A 325 43.25 37.01 30.12
C GLY A 325 43.93 37.96 31.12
N ARG A 326 43.84 37.63 32.41
CA ARG A 326 44.50 38.39 33.50
C ARG A 326 45.81 37.70 33.91
N PRO A 327 46.83 38.46 34.35
CA PRO A 327 48.16 37.91 34.67
C PRO A 327 48.13 36.84 35.78
N GLN A 328 47.30 37.00 36.81
CA GLN A 328 47.18 36.05 37.92
C GLN A 328 46.54 34.71 37.55
N ASP A 329 45.87 34.62 36.39
CA ASP A 329 45.23 33.40 35.90
C ASP A 329 46.19 32.57 35.02
N ALA A 330 47.33 33.13 34.62
CA ALA A 330 48.35 32.46 33.82
C ALA A 330 49.33 31.65 34.69
N SER A 331 50.01 30.65 34.11
CA SER A 331 51.03 29.89 34.83
C SER A 331 52.18 30.80 35.29
N ALA A 332 52.81 30.45 36.42
CA ALA A 332 54.00 31.16 36.91
C ALA A 332 55.09 31.31 35.83
N SER A 333 55.30 30.27 35.01
CA SER A 333 56.24 30.30 33.89
C SER A 333 55.90 31.35 32.83
N GLU A 334 54.62 31.50 32.49
CA GLU A 334 54.17 32.50 31.52
C GLU A 334 54.31 33.91 32.10
N GLN A 335 53.95 34.08 33.38
CA GLN A 335 54.13 35.35 34.09
C GLN A 335 55.60 35.80 34.09
N THR A 336 56.53 34.88 34.41
CA THR A 336 57.97 35.14 34.37
C THR A 336 58.46 35.41 32.96
N TYR A 337 57.98 34.68 31.96
CA TYR A 337 58.33 34.94 30.57
C TYR A 337 57.93 36.36 30.14
N ARG A 338 56.74 36.84 30.53
CA ARG A 338 56.31 38.20 30.19
C ARG A 338 57.06 39.27 30.96
N ALA A 339 57.39 39.01 32.23
CA ALA A 339 58.26 39.89 33.01
C ALA A 339 59.63 40.05 32.36
N LYS A 340 60.24 38.94 31.90
CA LYS A 340 61.47 38.97 31.12
C LYS A 340 61.33 39.82 29.84
N LYS A 341 60.23 39.68 29.08
CA LYS A 341 59.99 40.53 27.88
C LYS A 341 59.85 42.00 28.23
N LEU A 342 59.16 42.32 29.32
CA LEU A 342 59.00 43.70 29.77
C LEU A 342 60.33 44.32 30.18
N TYR A 343 61.18 43.57 30.89
CA TYR A 343 62.52 44.01 31.27
C TYR A 343 63.41 44.27 30.07
N VAL A 344 63.42 43.41 29.06
CA VAL A 344 64.21 43.67 27.84
C VAL A 344 63.77 44.96 27.13
N ARG A 345 62.48 45.35 27.24
CA ARG A 345 61.96 46.58 26.64
C ARG A 345 62.19 47.84 27.48
N ARG A 346 62.12 47.72 28.80
CA ARG A 346 62.04 48.88 29.72
C ARG A 346 63.04 48.85 30.87
N GLY A 347 63.97 47.89 30.88
CA GLY A 347 64.81 47.58 32.02
C GLY A 347 63.98 47.30 33.27
N ALA A 348 64.54 47.64 34.43
CA ALA A 348 63.86 47.48 35.72
C ALA A 348 62.79 48.55 36.01
N SER A 349 62.60 49.56 35.15
CA SER A 349 61.71 50.71 35.42
C SER A 349 60.27 50.38 35.81
N PRO A 350 59.64 49.29 35.32
CA PRO A 350 58.28 48.96 35.74
C PRO A 350 58.17 48.44 37.18
N TRP A 351 59.31 48.09 37.79
CA TRP A 351 59.42 47.65 39.18
C TRP A 351 60.29 48.64 39.95
N PRO A 352 59.81 49.87 40.22
CA PRO A 352 60.64 50.95 40.76
C PRO A 352 61.22 50.63 42.15
N HIS A 353 60.52 49.82 42.94
CA HIS A 353 60.95 49.47 44.31
C HIS A 353 61.63 48.11 44.39
N CYS A 354 61.16 47.12 43.63
CA CYS A 354 61.71 45.77 43.69
C CYS A 354 62.70 45.45 42.57
N GLY A 355 62.83 46.29 41.56
CA GLY A 355 63.69 46.07 40.38
C GLY A 355 65.16 45.84 40.72
N ALA A 356 65.66 46.42 41.81
CA ALA A 356 67.01 46.17 42.32
C ALA A 356 67.25 44.68 42.66
N ARG A 357 66.21 43.95 43.08
CA ARG A 357 66.29 42.52 43.42
C ARG A 357 66.62 41.61 42.25
N LEU A 358 66.59 42.11 41.02
CA LEU A 358 67.01 41.37 39.83
C LEU A 358 68.52 41.12 39.76
N HIS A 359 69.34 41.87 40.52
CA HIS A 359 70.80 41.80 40.45
C HIS A 359 71.48 41.19 41.69
N GLY A 360 70.70 40.73 42.67
CA GLY A 360 71.21 40.19 43.94
C GLY A 360 70.68 40.95 45.13
#